data_AF-A0A9W9JES6-F1
#
_entry.id   AF-A0A9W9JES6-F1
#
_cell.length_a   1.000
_cell.length_b   1.000
_cell.length_c   1.000
_cell.angle_alpha   90.00
_cell.angle_beta   90.00
_cell.angle_gamma   90.00
#
_symmetry.space_group_name_H-M   'P 1'
#
loop_
_entity.id
_entity.type
_entity.pdbx_description
1 polymer ?
#
loop_
_entity_poly.entity_id
_entity_poly.type
_entity_poly.pdbx_seq_one_letter_code
_entity_poly.pdbx_strand_id
1 'polypeptide(L)'
;MRIIELGRLQLSRWAVLSMMGCPFDIAIRLRQTTNKWEITHENTLHSHGPTPLSTQHIHRTQELLAKASIIDHYIRQGYTTRQVLTGLREEDSSYALIPRDIYNRRKKLSTEFLAGRTPIQALLMELPKDNDWIFRHKLDYEGHLTALFCIHRTSLEMLRRHPWVILMDCTYKTNRYGLPLLDIVGLVSTGQTCYIAFAFIQDEKQDTYEVVLHCLAEAYESLSLQYPRTILIDKERALINAINVVFPDTKTIICIWHIEMNLLKKARPLLSDQIAIARRDGFPLPTGLDLDLDPDDPTRSNRPKTKDQLQEELRKLVDKGWKKMLQRWNQVVYADSETLLNQRWDWFKESYADPVFQPLLAYLQAEWLDDCPEQFLRLYTAHYLHLGETATSRAEAAHWLLKKDLHTSANDLLVVLTTFERVINRQYTNIRHTIASEQKGKTNQLSNQTAAADRKKPPVSHVSTLSSNTKTHTKASNLSFPISNGIYTHSVRRHLSTLYS
;
A
#
# COMPACT_ATOMS: atom_id res chain seq x y z
N MET A 1 10.91 -21.95 -47.91
CA MET A 1 10.26 -21.46 -49.15
C MET A 1 10.75 -22.35 -50.29
N ARG A 2 10.00 -23.41 -50.64
CA ARG A 2 10.27 -24.24 -51.84
C ARG A 2 9.42 -23.68 -52.97
N ILE A 3 10.04 -23.26 -54.06
CA ILE A 3 9.37 -22.74 -55.26
C ILE A 3 9.30 -23.90 -56.23
N ILE A 4 8.10 -24.40 -56.49
CA ILE A 4 7.82 -25.34 -57.58
C ILE A 4 7.63 -24.52 -58.86
N GLU A 5 8.21 -25.01 -59.95
CA GLU A 5 8.21 -24.44 -61.29
C GLU A 5 6.79 -24.22 -61.86
N LEU A 6 6.70 -23.18 -62.69
CA LEU A 6 5.64 -22.84 -63.65
C LEU A 6 4.27 -22.42 -63.07
N GLY A 7 3.99 -21.12 -63.23
CA GLY A 7 2.64 -20.57 -63.36
C GLY A 7 2.05 -19.97 -62.10
N ARG A 8 2.11 -18.62 -62.00
CA ARG A 8 1.46 -17.79 -60.98
C ARG A 8 1.66 -18.25 -59.53
N LEU A 9 2.68 -17.69 -58.88
CA LEU A 9 2.67 -17.58 -57.42
C LEU A 9 1.50 -16.69 -56.98
N GLN A 10 0.34 -17.29 -56.75
CA GLN A 10 -0.66 -16.72 -55.84
C GLN A 10 -0.03 -16.69 -54.45
N LEU A 11 0.65 -15.60 -54.14
CA LEU A 11 1.06 -15.29 -52.78
C LEU A 11 -0.20 -15.29 -51.92
N SER A 12 -0.25 -16.16 -50.91
CA SER A 12 -1.32 -16.32 -49.92
C SER A 12 -1.49 -15.11 -48.98
N ARG A 13 -1.17 -13.91 -49.48
CA ARG A 13 -1.41 -12.59 -48.86
C ARG A 13 -2.26 -11.68 -49.77
N TRP A 14 -3.00 -12.24 -50.72
CA TRP A 14 -4.05 -11.54 -51.48
C TRP A 14 -5.33 -11.28 -50.65
N ALA A 15 -5.46 -11.83 -49.44
CA ALA A 15 -6.69 -11.75 -48.65
C ALA A 15 -6.98 -10.34 -48.06
N VAL A 16 -6.01 -9.42 -48.00
CA VAL A 16 -6.21 -8.09 -47.38
C VAL A 16 -6.37 -6.97 -48.42
N LEU A 17 -5.73 -7.06 -49.59
CA LEU A 17 -5.84 -6.03 -50.65
C LEU A 17 -7.15 -6.13 -51.45
N SER A 18 -7.79 -7.32 -51.48
CA SER A 18 -9.07 -7.53 -52.17
C SER A 18 -10.29 -6.92 -51.46
N MET A 19 -10.19 -6.50 -50.18
CA MET A 19 -11.33 -5.98 -49.42
C MET A 19 -11.66 -4.50 -49.68
N MET A 20 -10.73 -3.71 -50.26
CA MET A 20 -10.93 -2.26 -50.47
C MET A 20 -10.93 -1.83 -51.94
N GLY A 21 -10.86 -2.78 -52.89
CA GLY A 21 -10.88 -2.47 -54.32
C GLY A 21 -9.74 -1.55 -54.78
N CYS A 22 -8.54 -1.71 -54.20
CA CYS A 22 -7.39 -0.89 -54.58
C CYS A 22 -6.84 -1.33 -55.95
N PRO A 23 -6.66 -0.40 -56.92
CA PRO A 23 -6.22 -0.76 -58.27
C PRO A 23 -4.72 -1.00 -58.39
N PHE A 24 -3.95 -0.85 -57.30
CA PHE A 24 -2.51 -1.03 -57.28
C PHE A 24 -2.09 -2.49 -57.58
N ASP A 25 -1.12 -2.66 -58.48
CA ASP A 25 -0.67 -3.96 -58.93
C ASP A 25 0.84 -4.01 -59.20
N ILE A 26 1.49 -5.08 -58.73
CA ILE A 26 2.92 -5.36 -58.92
C ILE A 26 3.07 -6.82 -59.36
N ALA A 27 3.82 -7.02 -60.44
CA ALA A 27 4.22 -8.34 -60.90
C ALA A 27 5.71 -8.59 -60.68
N ILE A 28 6.04 -9.79 -60.21
CA ILE A 28 7.42 -10.29 -60.15
C ILE A 28 7.58 -11.32 -61.26
N ARG A 29 8.49 -11.07 -62.19
CA ARG A 29 8.74 -11.93 -63.37
C ARG A 29 10.18 -12.41 -63.39
N LEU A 30 10.40 -13.68 -63.73
CA LEU A 30 11.74 -14.20 -63.95
C LEU A 30 12.15 -13.90 -65.40
N ARG A 31 13.15 -13.04 -65.59
CA ARG A 31 13.70 -12.76 -66.92
C ARG A 31 14.60 -13.92 -67.33
N GLN A 32 14.10 -14.78 -68.20
CA GLN A 32 14.76 -16.04 -68.61
C GLN A 32 16.14 -15.82 -69.26
N THR A 33 16.36 -14.69 -69.93
CA THR A 33 17.63 -14.38 -70.62
C THR A 33 18.78 -14.04 -69.66
N THR A 34 18.47 -13.49 -68.49
CA THR A 34 19.48 -13.08 -67.50
C THR A 34 19.43 -13.92 -66.23
N ASN A 35 18.43 -14.80 -66.12
CA ASN A 35 18.08 -15.57 -64.93
C ASN A 35 17.92 -14.69 -63.67
N LYS A 36 17.45 -13.46 -63.84
CA LYS A 36 17.22 -12.49 -62.75
C LYS A 36 15.73 -12.25 -62.59
N TRP A 37 15.29 -12.11 -61.34
CA TRP A 37 13.94 -11.66 -61.03
C TRP A 37 13.83 -10.15 -61.25
N GLU A 38 12.81 -9.74 -62.00
CA GLU A 38 12.48 -8.36 -62.29
C GLU A 38 11.12 -8.06 -61.66
N ILE A 39 11.04 -6.94 -60.94
CA ILE A 39 9.80 -6.44 -60.33
C ILE A 39 9.30 -5.31 -61.20
N THR A 40 8.08 -5.45 -61.72
CA THR A 40 7.42 -4.43 -62.55
C THR A 40 6.18 -3.91 -61.85
N HIS A 41 6.06 -2.59 -61.76
CA HIS A 41 4.85 -1.93 -61.29
C HIS A 41 3.85 -1.87 -62.45
N GLU A 42 2.73 -2.57 -62.35
CA GLU A 42 1.71 -2.60 -63.41
C GLU A 42 0.70 -1.46 -63.23
N ASN A 43 0.34 -1.16 -61.98
CA ASN A 43 -0.48 -0.01 -61.65
C ASN A 43 -0.01 0.63 -60.34
N THR A 44 0.30 1.92 -60.38
CA THR A 44 0.84 2.70 -59.25
C THR A 44 -0.23 3.50 -58.51
N LEU A 45 -1.48 3.49 -58.97
CA LEU A 45 -2.57 4.24 -58.35
C LEU A 45 -3.09 3.52 -57.10
N HIS A 46 -3.25 4.26 -56.02
CA HIS A 46 -3.88 3.80 -54.79
C HIS A 46 -5.21 4.51 -54.56
N SER A 47 -6.23 3.79 -54.09
CA SER A 47 -7.51 4.36 -53.67
C SER A 47 -7.55 4.79 -52.20
N HIS A 48 -6.41 4.69 -51.50
CA HIS A 48 -6.29 4.96 -50.07
C HIS A 48 -4.90 5.53 -49.74
N GLY A 49 -4.79 6.22 -48.60
CA GLY A 49 -3.51 6.65 -48.05
C GLY A 49 -2.63 5.48 -47.56
N PRO A 50 -1.36 5.73 -47.25
CA PRO A 50 -0.48 4.71 -46.68
C PRO A 50 -1.05 4.18 -45.37
N THR A 51 -0.94 2.88 -45.14
CA THR A 51 -1.39 2.27 -43.89
C THR A 51 -0.57 2.79 -42.71
N PRO A 52 -1.18 3.02 -41.53
CA PRO A 52 -0.45 3.48 -40.35
C PRO A 52 0.78 2.62 -40.06
N LEU A 53 1.88 3.22 -39.60
CA LEU A 53 3.11 2.47 -39.29
C LEU A 53 2.86 1.33 -38.29
N SER A 54 1.84 1.46 -37.44
CA SER A 54 1.45 0.44 -36.47
C SER A 54 0.88 -0.85 -37.04
N THR A 55 0.46 -0.88 -38.30
CA THR A 55 0.06 -2.11 -38.99
C THR A 55 1.25 -2.78 -39.68
N GLN A 56 2.38 -2.09 -39.81
CA GLN A 56 3.56 -2.54 -40.54
C GLN A 56 4.55 -3.29 -39.63
N HIS A 57 4.53 -4.62 -39.67
CA HIS A 57 5.34 -5.47 -38.77
C HIS A 57 6.85 -5.19 -38.82
N ILE A 58 7.41 -4.88 -39.99
CA ILE A 58 8.85 -4.62 -40.16
C ILE A 58 9.26 -3.36 -39.40
N HIS A 59 8.53 -2.25 -39.60
CA HIS A 59 8.78 -0.99 -38.90
C HIS A 59 8.62 -1.15 -37.39
N ARG A 60 7.57 -1.86 -36.94
CA ARG A 60 7.39 -2.18 -35.52
C ARG A 60 8.57 -2.99 -34.97
N THR A 61 9.07 -3.97 -35.70
CA THR A 61 10.21 -4.78 -35.25
C THR A 61 11.48 -3.95 -35.13
N GLN A 62 11.77 -3.11 -36.11
CA GLN A 62 12.93 -2.23 -36.10
C GLN A 62 12.87 -1.22 -34.95
N GLU A 63 11.71 -0.61 -34.73
CA GLU A 63 11.52 0.33 -33.62
C GLU A 63 11.63 -0.36 -32.25
N LEU A 64 11.07 -1.58 -32.11
CA LEU A 64 11.20 -2.37 -30.87
C LEU A 64 12.66 -2.65 -30.54
N LEU A 65 13.49 -2.93 -31.54
CA LEU A 65 14.93 -3.15 -31.37
C LEU A 65 15.67 -1.86 -31.03
N ALA A 66 15.35 -0.76 -31.71
CA ALA A 66 15.97 0.54 -31.45
C ALA A 66 15.69 1.05 -30.05
N LYS A 67 14.46 0.88 -29.54
CA LYS A 67 14.01 1.34 -28.22
C LYS A 67 14.06 0.24 -27.14
N ALA A 68 14.71 -0.90 -27.41
CA ALA A 68 14.69 -2.06 -26.53
C ALA A 68 15.20 -1.75 -25.11
N SER A 69 16.30 -1.01 -24.97
CA SER A 69 16.89 -0.67 -23.67
C SER A 69 15.96 0.17 -22.79
N ILE A 70 15.32 1.18 -23.37
CA ILE A 70 14.37 2.07 -22.70
C ILE A 70 13.11 1.28 -22.31
N ILE A 71 12.59 0.45 -23.22
CA ILE A 71 11.43 -0.41 -22.95
C ILE A 71 11.75 -1.39 -21.82
N ASP A 72 12.90 -2.05 -21.87
CA ASP A 72 13.33 -2.99 -20.84
C ASP A 72 13.51 -2.28 -19.49
N HIS A 73 14.06 -1.06 -19.49
CA HIS A 73 14.15 -0.23 -18.30
C HIS A 73 12.77 0.06 -17.70
N TYR A 74 11.82 0.57 -18.49
CA TYR A 74 10.45 0.83 -18.01
C TYR A 74 9.76 -0.44 -17.51
N ILE A 75 9.93 -1.57 -18.20
CA ILE A 75 9.37 -2.86 -17.78
C ILE A 75 9.95 -3.28 -16.43
N ARG A 76 11.27 -3.16 -16.23
CA ARG A 76 11.94 -3.50 -14.96
C ARG A 76 11.51 -2.57 -13.82
N GLN A 77 11.19 -1.32 -14.12
CA GLN A 77 10.61 -0.36 -13.16
C GLN A 77 9.11 -0.64 -12.87
N GLY A 78 8.51 -1.65 -13.48
CA GLY A 78 7.13 -2.06 -13.22
C GLY A 78 6.06 -1.27 -13.96
N TYR A 79 6.43 -0.42 -14.93
CA TYR A 79 5.45 0.37 -15.69
C TYR A 79 4.48 -0.55 -16.43
N THR A 80 3.17 -0.23 -16.43
CA THR A 80 2.19 -0.95 -17.26
C THR A 80 2.51 -0.79 -18.74
N THR A 81 2.05 -1.73 -19.58
CA THR A 81 2.10 -1.56 -21.04
C THR A 81 1.63 -0.17 -21.46
N ARG A 82 0.50 0.31 -20.92
CA ARG A 82 -0.02 1.64 -21.26
C ARG A 82 0.93 2.76 -20.88
N GLN A 83 1.51 2.73 -19.67
CA GLN A 83 2.47 3.75 -19.23
C GLN A 83 3.77 3.71 -20.05
N VAL A 84 4.27 2.52 -20.41
CA VAL A 84 5.41 2.40 -21.33
C VAL A 84 5.07 3.08 -22.66
N LEU A 85 3.91 2.78 -23.25
CA LEU A 85 3.48 3.42 -24.49
C LEU A 85 3.33 4.93 -24.35
N THR A 86 2.80 5.42 -23.23
CA THR A 86 2.64 6.85 -22.96
C THR A 86 3.99 7.55 -22.85
N GLY A 87 4.93 7.02 -22.06
CA GLY A 87 6.27 7.60 -21.94
C GLY A 87 7.02 7.64 -23.27
N LEU A 88 6.92 6.58 -24.07
CA LEU A 88 7.51 6.56 -25.41
C LEU A 88 6.87 7.55 -26.38
N ARG A 89 5.60 7.92 -26.18
CA ARG A 89 4.88 8.93 -27.00
C ARG A 89 5.23 10.36 -26.62
N GLU A 90 5.55 10.61 -25.35
CA GLU A 90 6.01 11.92 -24.88
C GLU A 90 7.38 12.28 -25.48
N GLU A 91 8.23 11.27 -25.71
CA GLU A 91 9.54 11.43 -26.36
C GLU A 91 9.45 11.48 -27.90
N ASP A 92 8.49 10.77 -28.52
CA ASP A 92 8.32 10.68 -29.97
C ASP A 92 6.85 10.42 -30.38
N SER A 93 6.21 11.42 -30.98
CA SER A 93 4.80 11.34 -31.40
C SER A 93 4.54 10.42 -32.61
N SER A 94 5.58 9.94 -33.31
CA SER A 94 5.46 9.14 -34.55
C SER A 94 5.57 7.62 -34.36
N TYR A 95 5.37 7.16 -33.13
CA TYR A 95 5.52 5.79 -32.65
C TYR A 95 4.64 4.74 -33.36
N ALA A 96 5.26 3.65 -33.86
CA ALA A 96 4.58 2.57 -34.59
C ALA A 96 4.18 1.39 -33.70
N LEU A 97 4.85 1.17 -32.57
CA LEU A 97 4.61 0.00 -31.74
C LEU A 97 3.19 -0.03 -31.13
N ILE A 98 2.71 -1.21 -30.76
CA ILE A 98 1.37 -1.41 -30.19
C ILE A 98 1.44 -2.09 -28.81
N PRO A 99 0.36 -2.10 -28.01
CA PRO A 99 0.34 -2.78 -26.71
C PRO A 99 0.84 -4.23 -26.76
N ARG A 100 0.56 -4.93 -27.87
CA ARG A 100 0.97 -6.32 -28.06
C ARG A 100 2.49 -6.49 -28.14
N ASP A 101 3.22 -5.50 -28.66
CA ASP A 101 4.67 -5.58 -28.79
C ASP A 101 5.35 -5.51 -27.42
N ILE A 102 4.89 -4.60 -26.56
CA ILE A 102 5.35 -4.47 -25.18
C ILE A 102 4.99 -5.71 -24.36
N TYR A 103 3.78 -6.24 -24.54
CA TYR A 103 3.36 -7.50 -23.91
C TYR A 103 4.28 -8.66 -24.29
N ASN A 104 4.57 -8.83 -25.59
CA ASN A 104 5.46 -9.87 -26.08
C ASN A 104 6.89 -9.69 -25.57
N ARG A 105 7.41 -8.45 -25.52
CA ARG A 105 8.74 -8.15 -24.97
C ARG A 105 8.83 -8.49 -23.49
N ARG A 106 7.82 -8.12 -22.69
CA ARG A 106 7.70 -8.51 -21.27
C ARG A 106 7.71 -10.03 -21.10
N LYS A 107 6.91 -10.73 -21.91
CA LYS A 107 6.87 -12.21 -21.88
C LYS A 107 8.22 -12.83 -22.23
N LYS A 108 8.96 -12.25 -23.19
CA LYS A 108 10.30 -12.69 -23.55
C LYS A 108 11.27 -12.51 -22.39
N LEU A 109 11.35 -11.32 -21.79
CA LEU A 109 12.20 -11.06 -20.61
C LEU A 109 11.88 -11.99 -19.44
N SER A 110 10.59 -12.22 -19.18
CA SER A 110 10.16 -13.14 -18.12
C SER A 110 10.59 -14.58 -18.41
N THR A 111 10.41 -15.06 -19.65
CA THR A 111 10.86 -16.40 -20.05
C THR A 111 12.38 -16.56 -19.90
N GLU A 112 13.15 -15.55 -20.33
CA GLU A 112 14.60 -15.51 -20.21
C GLU A 112 15.06 -15.54 -18.75
N PHE A 113 14.41 -14.75 -17.88
CA PHE A 113 14.69 -14.72 -16.44
C PHE A 113 14.35 -16.06 -15.77
N LEU A 114 13.18 -16.62 -16.08
CA LEU A 114 12.75 -17.88 -15.50
C LEU A 114 13.65 -19.03 -15.95
N ALA A 115 14.21 -19.01 -17.16
CA ALA A 115 15.13 -20.03 -17.67
C ALA A 115 14.59 -21.47 -17.49
N GLY A 116 13.28 -21.65 -17.75
CA GLY A 116 12.59 -22.93 -17.59
C GLY A 116 12.10 -23.26 -16.17
N ARG A 117 12.39 -22.42 -15.18
CA ARG A 117 11.95 -22.56 -13.79
C ARG A 117 10.52 -22.06 -13.61
N THR A 118 9.82 -22.58 -12.60
CA THR A 118 8.57 -21.94 -12.14
C THR A 118 8.86 -20.60 -11.46
N PRO A 119 7.91 -19.66 -11.40
CA PRO A 119 8.10 -18.39 -10.70
C PRO A 119 8.50 -18.55 -9.22
N ILE A 120 7.99 -19.57 -8.52
CA ILE A 120 8.34 -19.83 -7.12
C ILE A 120 9.77 -20.36 -7.00
N GLN A 121 10.18 -21.28 -7.87
CA GLN A 121 11.57 -21.77 -7.89
C GLN A 121 12.55 -20.65 -8.23
N ALA A 122 12.24 -19.84 -9.25
CA ALA A 122 13.05 -18.68 -9.59
C ALA A 122 13.14 -17.74 -8.38
N LEU A 123 12.01 -17.45 -7.74
CA LEU A 123 11.99 -16.61 -6.54
C LEU A 123 12.90 -17.13 -5.42
N LEU A 124 12.75 -18.40 -5.01
CA LEU A 124 13.55 -18.98 -3.92
C LEU A 124 15.05 -19.06 -4.28
N MET A 125 15.40 -19.08 -5.57
CA MET A 125 16.78 -19.05 -6.04
C MET A 125 17.36 -17.64 -6.18
N GLU A 126 16.55 -16.64 -6.54
CA GLU A 126 17.02 -15.28 -6.74
C GLU A 126 17.02 -14.47 -5.43
N LEU A 127 16.06 -14.70 -4.52
CA LEU A 127 16.00 -14.02 -3.20
C LEU A 127 17.33 -14.06 -2.42
N PRO A 128 18.06 -15.20 -2.35
CA PRO A 128 19.34 -15.25 -1.64
C PRO A 128 20.48 -14.49 -2.33
N LYS A 129 20.42 -14.26 -3.65
CA LYS A 129 21.58 -13.78 -4.42
C LYS A 129 21.89 -12.31 -4.18
N ASP A 130 20.84 -11.51 -4.01
CA ASP A 130 20.99 -10.06 -3.89
C ASP A 130 21.38 -9.64 -2.45
N ASN A 131 21.34 -10.55 -1.46
CA ASN A 131 21.59 -10.29 -0.03
C ASN A 131 20.74 -9.14 0.59
N ASP A 132 19.79 -8.60 -0.17
CA ASP A 132 18.90 -7.53 0.24
C ASP A 132 17.61 -8.05 0.88
N TRP A 133 17.28 -9.33 0.65
CA TRP A 133 16.12 -9.99 1.24
C TRP A 133 16.54 -11.02 2.28
N ILE A 134 15.94 -10.95 3.45
CA ILE A 134 15.92 -12.05 4.42
C ILE A 134 14.54 -12.69 4.33
N PHE A 135 14.50 -14.00 4.16
CA PHE A 135 13.25 -14.72 4.03
C PHE A 135 13.27 -16.06 4.75
N ARG A 136 12.07 -16.55 5.08
CA ARG A 136 11.80 -17.88 5.62
C ARG A 136 10.64 -18.48 4.86
N HIS A 137 10.70 -19.76 4.59
CA HIS A 137 9.61 -20.45 3.91
C HIS A 137 9.32 -21.79 4.58
N LYS A 138 8.07 -22.22 4.50
CA LYS A 138 7.60 -23.52 4.94
C LYS A 138 6.93 -24.22 3.76
N LEU A 139 7.22 -25.50 3.60
CA LEU A 139 6.62 -26.37 2.60
C LEU A 139 5.77 -27.43 3.30
N ASP A 140 4.70 -27.89 2.65
CA ASP A 140 3.99 -29.09 3.05
C ASP A 140 4.73 -30.36 2.63
N TYR A 141 4.14 -31.53 2.90
CA TYR A 141 4.71 -32.83 2.54
C TYR A 141 4.74 -33.09 1.02
N GLU A 142 3.96 -32.34 0.24
CA GLU A 142 3.93 -32.37 -1.24
C GLU A 142 4.90 -31.34 -1.86
N GLY A 143 5.53 -30.50 -1.04
CA GLY A 143 6.45 -29.46 -1.48
C GLY A 143 5.76 -28.15 -1.88
N HIS A 144 4.48 -27.95 -1.57
CA HIS A 144 3.78 -26.69 -1.79
C HIS A 144 4.13 -25.66 -0.71
N LEU A 145 4.24 -24.41 -1.12
CA LEU A 145 4.54 -23.28 -0.24
C LEU A 145 3.35 -22.97 0.68
N THR A 146 3.50 -23.21 1.98
CA THR A 146 2.46 -22.94 2.98
C THR A 146 2.65 -21.61 3.70
N ALA A 147 3.90 -21.15 3.79
CA ALA A 147 4.22 -19.84 4.34
C ALA A 147 5.51 -19.32 3.68
N LEU A 148 5.54 -18.03 3.36
CA LEU A 148 6.73 -17.31 2.91
C LEU A 148 6.76 -15.95 3.59
N PHE A 149 7.65 -15.79 4.56
CA PHE A 149 7.94 -14.51 5.20
C PHE A 149 9.12 -13.84 4.51
N CYS A 150 9.01 -12.53 4.25
CA CYS A 150 10.06 -11.73 3.63
C CYS A 150 10.23 -10.41 4.38
N ILE A 151 11.49 -10.04 4.64
CA ILE A 151 11.89 -8.72 5.14
C ILE A 151 13.07 -8.19 4.31
N HIS A 152 12.94 -6.96 3.83
CA HIS A 152 13.98 -6.31 3.05
C HIS A 152 14.99 -5.60 3.95
N ARG A 153 16.24 -5.47 3.51
CA ARG A 153 17.32 -4.84 4.27
C ARG A 153 17.04 -3.37 4.59
N THR A 154 16.46 -2.64 3.63
CA THR A 154 15.96 -1.27 3.85
C THR A 154 14.91 -1.23 4.97
N SER A 155 14.05 -2.24 5.03
CA SER A 155 13.00 -2.36 6.05
C SER A 155 13.57 -2.65 7.45
N LEU A 156 14.67 -3.42 7.56
CA LEU A 156 15.40 -3.56 8.84
C LEU A 156 15.95 -2.22 9.33
N GLU A 157 16.39 -1.36 8.42
CA GLU A 157 16.85 -0.02 8.77
C GLU A 157 15.71 0.87 9.29
N MET A 158 14.50 0.71 8.74
CA MET A 158 13.30 1.36 9.26
C MET A 158 12.88 0.81 10.61
N LEU A 159 12.88 -0.52 10.75
CA LEU A 159 12.55 -1.20 12.01
C LEU A 159 13.46 -0.76 13.16
N ARG A 160 14.78 -0.66 12.89
CA ARG A 160 15.75 -0.18 13.89
C ARG A 160 15.46 1.25 14.38
N ARG A 161 14.91 2.12 13.53
CA ARG A 161 14.59 3.51 13.90
C ARG A 161 13.21 3.68 14.52
N HIS A 162 12.26 2.85 14.10
CA HIS A 162 10.86 2.96 14.49
C HIS A 162 10.31 1.59 14.96
N PRO A 163 10.83 1.02 16.05
CA PRO A 163 10.50 -0.36 16.46
C PRO A 163 9.16 -0.49 17.21
N TRP A 164 8.52 0.62 17.55
CA TRP A 164 7.56 0.66 18.66
C TRP A 164 6.12 0.34 18.29
N VAL A 165 5.67 0.75 17.11
CA VAL A 165 4.26 0.63 16.69
C VAL A 165 4.22 -0.04 15.33
N ILE A 166 3.58 -1.20 15.28
CA ILE A 166 3.38 -2.02 14.09
C ILE A 166 1.89 -2.08 13.76
N LEU A 167 1.57 -2.08 12.48
CA LEU A 167 0.25 -2.30 11.92
C LEU A 167 0.32 -3.59 11.12
N MET A 168 -0.66 -4.47 11.31
CA MET A 168 -0.79 -5.68 10.52
C MET A 168 -2.19 -5.77 9.92
N ASP A 169 -2.26 -6.10 8.64
CA ASP A 169 -3.53 -6.29 7.94
C ASP A 169 -3.39 -7.39 6.89
N CYS A 170 -4.40 -8.25 6.81
CA CYS A 170 -4.44 -9.38 5.90
C CYS A 170 -5.23 -8.99 4.64
N THR A 171 -4.61 -9.14 3.48
CA THR A 171 -5.26 -8.88 2.21
C THR A 171 -5.37 -10.13 1.34
N TYR A 172 -6.59 -10.38 0.88
CA TYR A 172 -6.89 -11.45 -0.07
C TYR A 172 -6.66 -11.00 -1.52
N LYS A 173 -6.52 -11.99 -2.42
CA LYS A 173 -6.48 -11.79 -3.88
C LYS A 173 -5.32 -10.90 -4.35
N THR A 174 -4.14 -11.07 -3.78
CA THR A 174 -2.94 -10.32 -4.19
C THR A 174 -2.08 -11.10 -5.20
N ASN A 175 -2.27 -12.41 -5.26
CA ASN A 175 -1.49 -13.32 -6.10
C ASN A 175 -2.36 -14.42 -6.73
N ARG A 176 -1.86 -15.01 -7.83
CA ARG A 176 -2.58 -16.02 -8.62
C ARG A 176 -2.90 -17.32 -7.87
N TYR A 177 -2.25 -17.55 -6.72
CA TYR A 177 -2.42 -18.75 -5.90
C TYR A 177 -3.51 -18.55 -4.83
N GLY A 178 -4.04 -17.34 -4.67
CA GLY A 178 -5.08 -17.04 -3.69
C GLY A 178 -4.60 -17.04 -2.24
N LEU A 179 -3.28 -17.10 -2.00
CA LEU A 179 -2.71 -17.05 -0.65
C LEU A 179 -3.00 -15.68 0.00
N PRO A 180 -3.54 -15.64 1.23
CA PRO A 180 -3.57 -14.42 2.02
C PRO A 180 -2.18 -13.79 2.14
N LEU A 181 -2.13 -12.47 2.03
CA LEU A 181 -0.94 -11.66 2.24
C LEU A 181 -1.10 -10.91 3.56
N LEU A 182 -0.31 -11.28 4.56
CA LEU A 182 -0.18 -10.51 5.79
C LEU A 182 0.86 -9.43 5.57
N ASP A 183 0.43 -8.19 5.54
CA ASP A 183 1.29 -7.03 5.45
C ASP A 183 1.70 -6.57 6.86
N ILE A 184 2.98 -6.25 7.06
CA ILE A 184 3.54 -5.79 8.34
C ILE A 184 4.17 -4.42 8.12
N VAL A 185 3.54 -3.40 8.67
CA VAL A 185 3.85 -1.99 8.41
C VAL A 185 4.21 -1.29 9.71
N GLY A 186 5.32 -0.54 9.73
CA GLY A 186 5.76 0.24 10.88
C GLY A 186 5.30 1.69 10.79
N LEU A 187 5.06 2.31 11.93
CA LEU A 187 4.69 3.72 12.03
C LEU A 187 5.91 4.59 12.37
N VAL A 188 6.15 5.59 11.53
CA VAL A 188 7.20 6.59 11.70
C VAL A 188 6.68 7.73 12.58
N SER A 189 7.57 8.36 13.36
CA SER A 189 7.22 9.49 14.24
C SER A 189 6.63 10.71 13.52
N THR A 190 6.80 10.81 12.20
CA THR A 190 6.20 11.85 11.33
C THR A 190 4.76 11.52 10.95
N GLY A 191 4.21 10.41 11.42
CA GLY A 191 2.90 9.87 11.04
C GLY A 191 2.90 9.13 9.70
N GLN A 192 4.04 8.98 9.04
CA GLN A 192 4.16 8.18 7.81
C GLN A 192 4.23 6.68 8.14
N THR A 193 3.82 5.84 7.20
CA THR A 193 3.96 4.38 7.30
C THR A 193 5.12 3.87 6.45
N CYS A 194 5.74 2.77 6.89
CA CYS A 194 6.82 2.09 6.18
C CYS A 194 6.61 0.57 6.18
N TYR A 195 6.81 -0.09 5.05
CA TYR A 195 6.78 -1.56 5.00
C TYR A 195 7.95 -2.14 5.78
N ILE A 196 7.66 -2.97 6.78
CA ILE A 196 8.65 -3.67 7.59
C ILE A 196 8.86 -5.07 7.04
N ALA A 197 7.77 -5.83 6.86
CA ALA A 197 7.81 -7.17 6.33
C ALA A 197 6.47 -7.52 5.69
N PHE A 198 6.38 -8.68 5.08
CA PHE A 198 5.11 -9.26 4.67
C PHE A 198 5.26 -10.79 4.62
N ALA A 199 4.13 -11.47 4.66
CA ALA A 199 4.10 -12.92 4.53
C ALA A 199 2.96 -13.38 3.63
N PHE A 200 3.26 -14.33 2.74
CA PHE A 200 2.22 -15.15 2.12
C PHE A 200 1.95 -16.33 3.02
N ILE A 201 0.69 -16.56 3.38
CA ILE A 201 0.28 -17.64 4.27
C ILE A 201 -0.79 -18.49 3.59
N GLN A 202 -0.87 -19.78 3.93
CA GLN A 202 -1.87 -20.71 3.38
C GLN A 202 -3.27 -20.47 3.93
N ASP A 203 -3.37 -20.08 5.21
CA ASP A 203 -4.61 -19.88 5.93
C ASP A 203 -4.43 -18.88 7.08
N GLU A 204 -5.55 -18.33 7.54
CA GLU A 204 -5.61 -17.37 8.65
C GLU A 204 -5.79 -18.11 9.99
N LYS A 205 -4.97 -19.14 10.24
CA LYS A 205 -4.98 -19.88 11.51
C LYS A 205 -3.86 -19.42 12.43
N GLN A 206 -4.06 -19.65 13.72
CA GLN A 206 -3.14 -19.24 14.78
C GLN A 206 -1.72 -19.78 14.54
N ASP A 207 -1.56 -21.09 14.34
CA ASP A 207 -0.24 -21.72 14.11
C ASP A 207 0.49 -21.12 12.90
N THR A 208 -0.25 -20.75 11.85
CA THR A 208 0.30 -20.13 10.65
C THR A 208 0.78 -18.70 10.95
N TYR A 209 0.02 -17.93 11.73
CA TYR A 209 0.44 -16.61 12.19
C TYR A 209 1.64 -16.68 13.15
N GLU A 210 1.67 -17.64 14.08
CA GLU A 210 2.79 -17.82 15.01
C GLU A 210 4.12 -18.02 14.28
N VAL A 211 4.14 -18.82 13.21
CA VAL A 211 5.33 -18.98 12.36
C VAL A 211 5.82 -17.64 11.80
N VAL A 212 4.89 -16.82 11.30
CA VAL A 212 5.23 -15.50 10.74
C VAL A 212 5.71 -14.54 11.82
N LEU A 213 5.04 -14.52 12.98
CA LEU A 213 5.38 -13.65 14.10
C LEU A 213 6.72 -14.05 14.73
N HIS A 214 7.06 -15.34 14.79
CA HIS A 214 8.39 -15.79 15.20
C HIS A 214 9.48 -15.30 14.24
N CYS A 215 9.22 -15.30 12.93
CA CYS A 215 10.16 -14.69 11.96
C CYS A 215 10.34 -13.19 12.20
N LEU A 216 9.26 -12.48 12.57
CA LEU A 216 9.35 -11.07 12.97
C LEU A 216 10.13 -10.92 14.29
N ALA A 217 9.91 -11.78 15.27
CA ALA A 217 10.64 -11.79 16.53
C ALA A 217 12.15 -11.98 16.31
N GLU A 218 12.55 -12.95 15.47
CA GLU A 218 13.95 -13.14 15.04
C GLU A 218 14.54 -11.85 14.45
N ALA A 219 13.75 -11.10 13.66
CA ALA A 219 14.21 -9.83 13.10
C ALA A 219 14.46 -8.79 14.22
N TYR A 220 13.59 -8.67 15.21
CA TYR A 220 13.80 -7.80 16.38
C TYR A 220 15.04 -8.21 17.20
N GLU A 221 15.19 -9.50 17.48
CA GLU A 221 16.31 -10.06 18.24
C GLU A 221 17.64 -9.85 17.51
N SER A 222 17.68 -10.08 16.20
CA SER A 222 18.88 -9.87 15.37
C SER A 222 19.36 -8.42 15.38
N LEU A 223 18.45 -7.47 15.63
CA LEU A 223 18.73 -6.05 15.76
C LEU A 223 18.97 -5.62 17.22
N SER A 224 18.86 -6.56 18.18
CA SER A 224 18.93 -6.32 19.62
C SER A 224 17.92 -5.27 20.10
N LEU A 225 16.70 -5.33 19.54
CA LEU A 225 15.60 -4.41 19.86
C LEU A 225 14.65 -5.03 20.88
N GLN A 226 13.99 -4.17 21.65
CA GLN A 226 12.79 -4.58 22.38
C GLN A 226 11.64 -4.78 21.39
N TYR A 227 10.76 -5.73 21.71
CA TYR A 227 9.52 -5.97 20.97
C TYR A 227 8.63 -4.72 20.92
N PRO A 228 7.73 -4.65 19.91
CA PRO A 228 6.87 -3.48 19.74
C PRO A 228 6.04 -3.23 21.01
N ARG A 229 5.76 -1.96 21.31
CA ARG A 229 4.84 -1.63 22.41
C ARG A 229 3.41 -1.95 22.04
N THR A 230 3.08 -1.72 20.77
CA THR A 230 1.72 -1.87 20.27
C THR A 230 1.71 -2.48 18.88
N ILE A 231 0.79 -3.42 18.66
CA ILE A 231 0.42 -3.92 17.33
C ILE A 231 -1.04 -3.57 17.07
N LEU A 232 -1.31 -2.85 15.99
CA LEU A 232 -2.65 -2.50 15.52
C LEU A 232 -3.10 -3.47 14.43
N ILE A 233 -4.26 -4.09 14.59
CA ILE A 233 -4.78 -5.12 13.67
C ILE A 233 -6.28 -4.95 13.40
N ASP A 234 -6.81 -5.66 12.41
CA ASP A 234 -8.25 -5.98 12.37
C ASP A 234 -8.60 -7.01 13.47
N LYS A 235 -9.87 -7.15 13.86
CA LYS A 235 -10.34 -8.14 14.84
C LYS A 235 -10.28 -9.56 14.25
N GLU A 236 -9.07 -10.09 14.11
CA GLU A 236 -8.79 -11.46 13.69
C GLU A 236 -8.32 -12.28 14.90
N ARG A 237 -9.17 -13.18 15.38
CA ARG A 237 -8.94 -13.92 16.63
C ARG A 237 -7.70 -14.81 16.57
N ALA A 238 -7.44 -15.44 15.42
CA ALA A 238 -6.26 -16.26 15.24
C ALA A 238 -4.96 -15.44 15.36
N LEU A 239 -4.96 -14.23 14.82
CA LEU A 239 -3.82 -13.31 14.90
C LEU A 239 -3.65 -12.75 16.31
N ILE A 240 -4.74 -12.39 16.99
CA ILE A 240 -4.71 -11.94 18.41
C ILE A 240 -4.05 -13.01 19.28
N ASN A 241 -4.49 -14.27 19.16
CA ASN A 241 -3.94 -15.36 19.94
C ASN A 241 -2.45 -15.57 19.65
N ALA A 242 -2.06 -15.56 18.37
CA ALA A 242 -0.66 -15.70 17.97
C ALA A 242 0.22 -14.57 18.53
N ILE A 243 -0.28 -13.32 18.53
CA ILE A 243 0.43 -12.18 19.14
C ILE A 243 0.60 -12.40 20.65
N ASN A 244 -0.43 -12.86 21.36
CA ASN A 244 -0.34 -13.12 22.80
C ASN A 244 0.68 -14.22 23.14
N VAL A 245 0.88 -15.18 22.24
CA VAL A 245 1.88 -16.24 22.39
C VAL A 245 3.29 -15.72 22.11
N VAL A 246 3.50 -15.03 20.99
CA VAL A 246 4.85 -14.62 20.54
C VAL A 246 5.33 -13.34 21.21
N PHE A 247 4.42 -12.41 21.51
CA PHE A 247 4.71 -11.09 22.07
C PHE A 247 3.81 -10.76 23.27
N PRO A 248 3.94 -11.49 24.40
CA PRO A 248 3.01 -11.40 25.53
C PRO A 248 2.94 -10.00 26.19
N ASP A 249 4.02 -9.21 26.12
CA ASP A 249 4.07 -7.86 26.69
C ASP A 249 3.54 -6.77 25.72
N THR A 250 3.28 -7.12 24.47
CA THR A 250 2.81 -6.19 23.44
C THR A 250 1.31 -5.96 23.58
N LYS A 251 0.88 -4.70 23.48
CA LYS A 251 -0.55 -4.38 23.50
C LYS A 251 -1.15 -4.46 22.10
N THR A 252 -2.21 -5.23 21.96
CA THR A 252 -2.95 -5.33 20.70
C THR A 252 -4.09 -4.32 20.68
N ILE A 253 -4.09 -3.44 19.67
CA ILE A 253 -5.18 -2.51 19.42
C ILE A 253 -5.98 -3.02 18.21
N ILE A 254 -7.31 -2.99 18.32
CA ILE A 254 -8.21 -3.28 17.21
C ILE A 254 -8.53 -1.98 16.47
N CYS A 255 -8.45 -2.04 15.14
CA CYS A 255 -8.75 -0.95 14.24
C CYS A 255 -10.19 -0.45 14.38
N ILE A 256 -10.37 0.79 14.83
CA ILE A 256 -11.69 1.43 14.95
C ILE A 256 -12.42 1.48 13.60
N TRP A 257 -11.72 1.72 12.49
CA TRP A 257 -12.36 1.77 11.17
C TRP A 257 -13.03 0.44 10.80
N HIS A 258 -12.39 -0.70 11.08
CA HIS A 258 -12.99 -2.02 10.84
C HIS A 258 -14.21 -2.26 11.75
N ILE A 259 -14.16 -1.80 13.01
CA ILE A 259 -15.32 -1.80 13.92
C ILE A 259 -16.47 -0.99 13.31
N GLU A 260 -16.20 0.24 12.86
CA GLU A 260 -17.18 1.11 12.23
C GLU A 260 -17.77 0.50 10.96
N MET A 261 -16.97 -0.20 10.14
CA MET A 261 -17.45 -0.90 8.94
C MET A 261 -18.34 -2.11 9.29
N ASN A 262 -18.00 -2.85 10.34
CA ASN A 262 -18.83 -3.96 10.82
C ASN A 262 -20.15 -3.46 11.41
N LEU A 263 -20.09 -2.35 12.15
CA LEU A 263 -21.26 -1.64 12.65
C LEU A 263 -22.14 -1.14 11.48
N LEU A 264 -21.57 -0.50 10.45
CA LEU A 264 -22.31 -0.05 9.27
C LEU A 264 -23.08 -1.18 8.58
N LYS A 265 -22.42 -2.33 8.36
CA LYS A 265 -23.04 -3.49 7.70
C LYS A 265 -24.30 -3.96 8.44
N LYS A 266 -24.29 -3.91 9.78
CA LYS A 266 -25.41 -4.33 10.63
C LYS A 266 -26.46 -3.24 10.84
N ALA A 267 -26.04 -1.99 10.97
CA ALA A 267 -26.93 -0.86 11.22
C ALA A 267 -27.73 -0.44 9.96
N ARG A 268 -27.13 -0.54 8.77
CA ARG A 268 -27.73 -0.02 7.53
C ARG A 268 -29.09 -0.66 7.19
N PRO A 269 -29.27 -1.99 7.26
CA PRO A 269 -30.59 -2.61 7.06
C PRO A 269 -31.61 -2.13 8.09
N LEU A 270 -31.22 -2.05 9.36
CA LEU A 270 -32.11 -1.65 10.47
C LEU A 270 -32.56 -0.20 10.35
N LEU A 271 -31.67 0.70 9.94
CA LEU A 271 -32.01 2.09 9.64
C LEU A 271 -33.00 2.17 8.47
N SER A 272 -32.82 1.36 7.44
CA SER A 272 -33.76 1.28 6.31
C SER A 272 -35.13 0.78 6.75
N ASP A 273 -35.18 -0.26 7.58
CA ASP A 273 -36.41 -0.84 8.10
C ASP A 273 -37.17 0.15 8.98
N GLN A 274 -36.48 0.83 9.89
CA GLN A 274 -37.08 1.86 10.74
C GLN A 274 -37.69 3.00 9.90
N ILE A 275 -36.97 3.50 8.89
CA ILE A 275 -37.49 4.56 8.01
C ILE A 275 -38.70 4.06 7.21
N ALA A 276 -38.71 2.80 6.78
CA ALA A 276 -39.85 2.20 6.09
C ALA A 276 -41.09 2.08 7.00
N ILE A 277 -40.91 1.66 8.25
CA ILE A 277 -41.98 1.60 9.26
C ILE A 277 -42.56 2.99 9.55
N ALA A 278 -41.69 3.98 9.80
CA ALA A 278 -42.12 5.36 10.07
C ALA A 278 -42.93 5.95 8.90
N ARG A 279 -42.52 5.66 7.65
CA ARG A 279 -43.27 6.08 6.45
C ARG A 279 -44.62 5.38 6.29
N ARG A 280 -44.74 4.12 6.72
CA ARG A 280 -45.97 3.34 6.63
C ARG A 280 -47.00 3.77 7.68
N ASP A 281 -46.55 4.00 8.90
CA ASP A 281 -47.42 4.17 10.06
C ASP A 281 -47.66 5.65 10.41
N GLY A 282 -47.06 6.58 9.66
CA GLY A 282 -47.27 8.02 9.83
C GLY A 282 -46.61 8.60 11.10
N PHE A 283 -45.71 7.84 11.73
CA PHE A 283 -44.98 8.31 12.91
C PHE A 283 -43.89 9.33 12.52
N PRO A 284 -43.53 10.25 13.44
CA PRO A 284 -42.39 11.12 13.26
C PRO A 284 -41.13 10.28 12.99
N LEU A 285 -40.27 10.75 12.07
CA LEU A 285 -38.94 10.16 11.92
C LEU A 285 -38.20 10.23 13.28
N PRO A 286 -37.24 9.33 13.53
CA PRO A 286 -36.51 9.29 14.80
C PRO A 286 -35.95 10.67 15.16
N THR A 287 -35.95 11.03 16.45
CA THR A 287 -35.54 12.35 16.93
C THR A 287 -34.14 12.72 16.41
N GLY A 288 -34.08 13.73 15.53
CA GLY A 288 -32.87 14.17 14.83
C GLY A 288 -32.70 13.64 13.40
N LEU A 289 -33.55 12.76 12.87
CA LEU A 289 -33.63 12.50 11.43
C LEU A 289 -34.48 13.52 10.68
N ASP A 290 -34.89 14.61 11.35
CA ASP A 290 -35.56 15.76 10.76
C ASP A 290 -34.82 16.15 9.48
N LEU A 291 -35.42 15.81 8.35
CA LEU A 291 -35.17 16.59 7.16
C LEU A 291 -35.56 18.01 7.58
N ASP A 292 -34.65 18.97 7.44
CA ASP A 292 -35.06 20.37 7.31
C ASP A 292 -35.88 20.41 6.00
N LEU A 293 -37.11 19.90 6.05
CA LEU A 293 -38.12 20.09 5.04
C LEU A 293 -38.52 21.53 5.25
N ASP A 294 -37.85 22.43 4.54
CA ASP A 294 -38.34 23.77 4.34
C ASP A 294 -39.79 23.65 3.82
N PRO A 295 -40.80 24.04 4.62
CA PRO A 295 -42.20 23.94 4.23
C PRO A 295 -42.48 24.68 2.91
N ASP A 296 -41.62 25.65 2.57
CA ASP A 296 -41.77 26.59 1.47
C ASP A 296 -40.78 26.34 0.31
N ASP A 297 -40.13 25.16 0.20
CA ASP A 297 -39.26 24.84 -0.94
C ASP A 297 -40.04 24.91 -2.27
N PRO A 298 -39.77 25.90 -3.14
CA PRO A 298 -40.51 26.12 -4.39
C PRO A 298 -40.27 25.02 -5.43
N THR A 299 -39.36 24.07 -5.19
CA THR A 299 -39.12 22.91 -6.05
C THR A 299 -40.02 21.71 -5.74
N ARG A 300 -40.89 21.81 -4.72
CA ARG A 300 -41.84 20.75 -4.33
C ARG A 300 -42.88 20.50 -5.43
N SER A 301 -42.52 19.62 -6.35
CA SER A 301 -43.39 19.10 -7.41
C SER A 301 -44.53 18.27 -6.81
N ASN A 302 -45.79 18.63 -7.10
CA ASN A 302 -46.98 17.80 -6.83
C ASN A 302 -47.07 16.55 -7.73
N ARG A 303 -46.03 16.22 -8.50
CA ARG A 303 -46.02 15.00 -9.33
C ARG A 303 -45.68 13.76 -8.49
N PRO A 304 -46.30 12.61 -8.77
CA PRO A 304 -45.92 11.34 -8.15
C PRO A 304 -44.42 11.08 -8.37
N LYS A 305 -43.69 10.80 -7.30
CA LYS A 305 -42.26 10.47 -7.37
C LYS A 305 -42.08 9.13 -8.08
N THR A 306 -41.04 9.04 -8.91
CA THR A 306 -40.67 7.76 -9.54
C THR A 306 -40.07 6.81 -8.49
N LYS A 307 -40.04 5.52 -8.80
CA LYS A 307 -39.43 4.49 -7.94
C LYS A 307 -37.96 4.82 -7.62
N ASP A 308 -37.21 5.31 -8.62
CA ASP A 308 -35.80 5.68 -8.47
C ASP A 308 -35.62 6.89 -7.55
N GLN A 309 -36.51 7.87 -7.63
CA GLN A 309 -36.50 9.04 -6.74
C GLN A 309 -36.78 8.64 -5.29
N LEU A 310 -37.74 7.76 -5.05
CA LEU A 310 -38.05 7.24 -3.71
C LEU A 310 -36.89 6.44 -3.12
N GLN A 311 -36.19 5.66 -3.95
CA GLN A 311 -35.04 4.86 -3.54
C GLN A 311 -33.82 5.74 -3.22
N GLU A 312 -33.58 6.79 -3.99
CA GLU A 312 -32.52 7.76 -3.72
C GLU A 312 -32.81 8.57 -2.44
N GLU A 313 -34.06 8.97 -2.20
CA GLU A 313 -34.45 9.61 -0.94
C GLU A 313 -34.25 8.70 0.26
N LEU A 314 -34.63 7.42 0.15
CA LEU A 314 -34.39 6.42 1.19
C LEU A 314 -32.90 6.29 1.47
N ARG A 315 -32.06 6.21 0.43
CA ARG A 315 -30.60 6.13 0.58
C ARG A 315 -30.04 7.34 1.32
N LYS A 316 -30.47 8.55 0.97
CA LYS A 316 -30.04 9.79 1.65
C LYS A 316 -30.43 9.81 3.12
N LEU A 317 -31.64 9.36 3.46
CA LEU A 317 -32.10 9.27 4.85
C LEU A 317 -31.31 8.24 5.65
N VAL A 318 -31.08 7.05 5.08
CA VAL A 318 -30.25 6.01 5.70
C VAL A 318 -28.83 6.52 5.94
N ASP A 319 -28.22 7.21 4.96
CA ASP A 319 -26.89 7.79 5.11
C ASP A 319 -26.85 8.88 6.19
N LYS A 320 -27.91 9.69 6.34
CA LYS A 320 -28.04 10.68 7.44
C LYS A 320 -28.17 9.99 8.79
N GLY A 321 -29.01 8.96 8.90
CA GLY A 321 -29.17 8.16 10.11
C GLY A 321 -27.88 7.47 10.53
N TRP A 322 -27.14 6.91 9.56
CA TRP A 322 -25.83 6.31 9.78
C TRP A 322 -24.83 7.31 10.35
N LYS A 323 -24.68 8.50 9.75
CA LYS A 323 -23.75 9.52 10.24
C LYS A 323 -24.02 9.89 11.70
N LYS A 324 -25.29 10.00 12.10
CA LYS A 324 -25.67 10.28 13.49
C LYS A 324 -25.35 9.12 14.43
N MET A 325 -25.65 7.88 14.01
CA MET A 325 -25.31 6.70 14.79
C MET A 325 -23.81 6.59 15.00
N LEU A 326 -23.03 6.77 13.95
CA LEU A 326 -21.58 6.76 14.00
C LEU A 326 -21.04 7.86 14.93
N GLN A 327 -21.60 9.06 14.86
CA GLN A 327 -21.23 10.15 15.77
C GLN A 327 -21.46 9.78 17.24
N ARG A 328 -22.61 9.17 17.56
CA ARG A 328 -22.94 8.72 18.92
C ARG A 328 -22.04 7.56 19.36
N TRP A 329 -21.81 6.59 18.49
CA TRP A 329 -20.89 5.47 18.73
C TRP A 329 -19.48 5.97 19.04
N ASN A 330 -18.99 6.95 18.29
CA ASN A 330 -17.66 7.53 18.53
C ASN A 330 -17.58 8.24 19.88
N GLN A 331 -18.68 8.76 20.42
CA GLN A 331 -18.67 9.23 21.81
C GLN A 331 -18.39 8.07 22.78
N VAL A 332 -19.02 6.90 22.60
CA VAL A 332 -18.76 5.71 23.41
C VAL A 332 -17.28 5.30 23.31
N VAL A 333 -16.76 5.17 22.09
CA VAL A 333 -15.37 4.73 21.83
C VAL A 333 -14.34 5.67 22.44
N TYR A 334 -14.56 6.98 22.31
CA TYR A 334 -13.64 8.02 22.79
C TYR A 334 -14.02 8.56 24.18
N ALA A 335 -14.64 7.74 25.03
CA ALA A 335 -14.80 8.06 26.45
C ALA A 335 -13.44 7.99 27.16
N ASP A 336 -13.16 8.98 28.02
CA ASP A 336 -11.91 9.09 28.79
C ASP A 336 -12.01 8.48 30.20
N SER A 337 -13.19 8.00 30.61
CA SER A 337 -13.42 7.36 31.91
C SER A 337 -14.55 6.33 31.83
N GLU A 338 -14.56 5.36 32.76
CA GLU A 338 -15.65 4.37 32.87
C GLU A 338 -17.00 5.04 33.12
N THR A 339 -17.04 6.09 33.93
CA THR A 339 -18.26 6.86 34.19
C THR A 339 -18.85 7.46 32.91
N LEU A 340 -17.99 8.04 32.08
CA LEU A 340 -18.39 8.65 30.82
C LEU A 340 -18.74 7.59 29.76
N LEU A 341 -18.04 6.45 29.76
CA LEU A 341 -18.36 5.31 28.90
C LEU A 341 -19.78 4.81 29.19
N ASN A 342 -20.10 4.54 30.45
CA ASN A 342 -21.42 4.06 30.86
C ASN A 342 -22.51 5.06 30.50
N GLN A 343 -22.31 6.35 30.81
CA GLN A 343 -23.26 7.41 30.45
C GLN A 343 -23.51 7.49 28.94
N ARG A 344 -22.44 7.45 28.13
CA ARG A 344 -22.56 7.53 26.67
C ARG A 344 -23.16 6.28 26.06
N TRP A 345 -22.89 5.11 26.64
CA TRP A 345 -23.50 3.85 26.23
C TRP A 345 -24.98 3.78 26.58
N ASP A 346 -25.38 4.21 27.78
CA ASP A 346 -26.78 4.33 28.18
C ASP A 346 -27.54 5.29 27.26
N TRP A 347 -26.95 6.47 26.99
CA TRP A 347 -27.52 7.41 26.03
C TRP A 347 -27.61 6.85 24.60
N PHE A 348 -26.65 6.01 24.18
CA PHE A 348 -26.71 5.32 22.90
C PHE A 348 -27.87 4.32 22.86
N LYS A 349 -28.06 3.50 23.91
CA LYS A 349 -29.18 2.56 24.03
C LYS A 349 -30.53 3.29 24.02
N GLU A 350 -30.66 4.37 24.78
CA GLU A 350 -31.88 5.19 24.81
C GLU A 350 -32.19 5.79 23.43
N SER A 351 -31.16 6.27 22.73
CA SER A 351 -31.26 6.84 21.39
C SER A 351 -31.71 5.83 20.32
N TYR A 352 -31.54 4.53 20.59
CA TYR A 352 -31.88 3.41 19.70
C TYR A 352 -32.74 2.36 20.42
N ALA A 353 -33.65 2.82 21.30
CA ALA A 353 -34.51 1.95 22.10
C ALA A 353 -35.56 1.17 21.30
N ASP A 354 -35.82 1.60 20.06
CA ASP A 354 -36.74 0.92 19.12
C ASP A 354 -36.39 -0.58 19.01
N PRO A 355 -37.38 -1.49 19.11
CA PRO A 355 -37.18 -2.93 18.99
C PRO A 355 -36.35 -3.36 17.76
N VAL A 356 -36.43 -2.61 16.66
CA VAL A 356 -35.66 -2.89 15.43
C VAL A 356 -34.15 -2.88 15.69
N PHE A 357 -33.64 -2.08 16.63
CA PHE A 357 -32.20 -2.00 16.93
C PHE A 357 -31.72 -2.96 18.02
N GLN A 358 -32.61 -3.71 18.69
CA GLN A 358 -32.19 -4.63 19.75
C GLN A 358 -31.13 -5.66 19.31
N PRO A 359 -31.19 -6.26 18.11
CA PRO A 359 -30.12 -7.13 17.63
C PRO A 359 -28.77 -6.41 17.48
N LEU A 360 -28.79 -5.12 17.13
CA LEU A 360 -27.59 -4.30 17.01
C LEU A 360 -26.98 -3.99 18.37
N LEU A 361 -27.80 -3.61 19.35
CA LEU A 361 -27.36 -3.32 20.71
C LEU A 361 -26.76 -4.56 21.38
N ALA A 362 -27.43 -5.71 21.26
CA ALA A 362 -26.92 -6.98 21.77
C ALA A 362 -25.59 -7.36 21.11
N TYR A 363 -25.47 -7.17 19.79
CA TYR A 363 -24.21 -7.38 19.07
C TYR A 363 -23.10 -6.45 19.57
N LEU A 364 -23.37 -5.15 19.73
CA LEU A 364 -22.37 -4.19 20.17
C LEU A 364 -21.88 -4.47 21.60
N GLN A 365 -22.80 -4.85 22.49
CA GLN A 365 -22.47 -5.25 23.86
C GLN A 365 -21.58 -6.51 23.85
N ALA A 366 -22.08 -7.61 23.31
CA ALA A 366 -21.41 -8.91 23.41
C ALA A 366 -20.09 -8.96 22.63
N GLU A 367 -20.05 -8.41 21.41
CA GLU A 367 -18.89 -8.55 20.52
C GLU A 367 -17.77 -7.56 20.84
N TRP A 368 -18.10 -6.38 21.37
CA TRP A 368 -17.11 -5.31 21.50
C TRP A 368 -16.92 -4.86 22.95
N LEU A 369 -17.99 -4.56 23.67
CA LEU A 369 -17.90 -4.03 25.03
C LEU A 369 -17.58 -5.11 26.07
N ASP A 370 -18.03 -6.35 25.85
CA ASP A 370 -17.78 -7.47 26.76
C ASP A 370 -16.52 -8.26 26.38
N ASP A 371 -16.32 -8.56 25.08
CA ASP A 371 -15.25 -9.45 24.59
C ASP A 371 -13.86 -8.77 24.54
N CYS A 372 -13.78 -7.52 24.06
CA CYS A 372 -12.49 -6.87 23.80
C CYS A 372 -12.44 -5.34 24.07
N PRO A 373 -13.01 -4.82 25.17
CA PRO A 373 -13.10 -3.37 25.41
C PRO A 373 -11.72 -2.69 25.51
N GLU A 374 -10.73 -3.38 26.09
CA GLU A 374 -9.38 -2.85 26.31
C GLU A 374 -8.60 -2.59 25.02
N GLN A 375 -9.00 -3.22 23.92
CA GLN A 375 -8.26 -3.18 22.66
C GLN A 375 -8.66 -2.02 21.75
N PHE A 376 -9.75 -1.28 22.02
CA PHE A 376 -10.16 -0.17 21.15
C PHE A 376 -10.74 1.05 21.88
N LEU A 377 -11.25 0.89 23.10
CA LEU A 377 -11.78 2.03 23.85
C LEU A 377 -10.62 2.95 24.28
N ARG A 378 -10.82 4.25 24.10
CA ARG A 378 -9.80 5.27 24.38
C ARG A 378 -9.34 5.24 25.84
N LEU A 379 -10.26 4.99 26.77
CA LEU A 379 -9.95 4.93 28.20
C LEU A 379 -8.85 3.92 28.54
N TYR A 380 -8.74 2.82 27.78
CA TYR A 380 -7.69 1.82 27.97
C TYR A 380 -6.49 2.08 27.05
N THR A 381 -6.76 2.32 25.76
CA THR A 381 -5.72 2.45 24.73
C THR A 381 -4.83 3.69 24.92
N ALA A 382 -5.34 4.76 25.54
CA ALA A 382 -4.57 5.98 25.81
C ALA A 382 -3.38 5.79 26.76
N HIS A 383 -3.32 4.65 27.48
CA HIS A 383 -2.23 4.34 28.40
C HIS A 383 -1.00 3.72 27.74
N TYR A 384 -1.07 3.39 26.45
CA TYR A 384 0.01 2.71 25.75
C TYR A 384 0.46 3.50 24.51
N LEU A 385 1.70 3.27 24.06
CA LEU A 385 2.27 4.01 22.93
C LEU A 385 1.68 3.49 21.60
N HIS A 386 0.79 4.26 21.00
CA HIS A 386 0.25 3.98 19.65
C HIS A 386 0.34 5.18 18.70
N LEU A 387 1.07 6.24 19.09
CA LEU A 387 1.31 7.47 18.31
C LEU A 387 0.02 8.17 17.80
N GLY A 388 -1.09 7.98 18.50
CA GLY A 388 -2.40 8.50 18.09
C GLY A 388 -3.08 7.72 16.97
N GLU A 389 -2.46 6.63 16.50
CA GLU A 389 -3.05 5.76 15.48
C GLU A 389 -4.02 4.77 16.13
N THR A 390 -5.26 4.75 15.66
CA THR A 390 -6.34 3.87 16.13
C THR A 390 -7.08 3.19 14.98
N ALA A 391 -6.64 3.41 13.75
CA ALA A 391 -7.19 2.81 12.55
C ALA A 391 -6.07 2.33 11.62
N THR A 392 -6.30 1.25 10.89
CA THR A 392 -5.38 0.72 9.89
C THR A 392 -5.44 1.46 8.57
N SER A 393 -6.19 2.57 8.47
CA SER A 393 -6.34 3.33 7.21
C SER A 393 -5.01 3.80 6.62
N ARG A 394 -3.98 4.04 7.46
CA ARG A 394 -2.62 4.32 6.97
C ARG A 394 -1.87 3.09 6.48
N ALA A 395 -2.17 1.90 7.02
CA ALA A 395 -1.72 0.63 6.46
C ALA A 395 -2.44 0.36 5.13
N GLU A 396 -3.75 0.63 5.04
CA GLU A 396 -4.51 0.55 3.79
C GLU A 396 -3.95 1.47 2.70
N ALA A 397 -3.46 2.67 3.05
CA ALA A 397 -2.77 3.54 2.10
C ALA A 397 -1.47 2.90 1.57
N ALA A 398 -0.72 2.19 2.42
CA ALA A 398 0.44 1.40 1.99
C ALA A 398 0.01 0.20 1.13
N HIS A 399 -1.11 -0.45 1.44
CA HIS A 399 -1.69 -1.56 0.67
C HIS A 399 -2.20 -1.07 -0.69
N TRP A 400 -2.79 0.11 -0.73
CA TRP A 400 -3.26 0.73 -1.96
C TRP A 400 -2.10 1.00 -2.90
N LEU A 401 -0.95 1.45 -2.38
CA LEU A 401 0.25 1.67 -3.20
C LEU A 401 0.74 0.35 -3.82
N LEU A 402 0.77 -0.73 -3.04
CA LEU A 402 1.10 -2.07 -3.54
C LEU A 402 0.09 -2.53 -4.60
N LYS A 403 -1.22 -2.45 -4.33
CA LYS A 403 -2.28 -2.84 -5.27
C LYS A 403 -2.23 -2.03 -6.56
N LYS A 404 -1.94 -0.74 -6.47
CA LYS A 404 -1.78 0.16 -7.61
C LYS A 404 -0.65 -0.31 -8.52
N ASP A 405 0.48 -0.73 -7.95
CA ASP A 405 1.65 -1.16 -8.71
C ASP A 405 1.56 -2.63 -9.17
N LEU A 406 0.75 -3.46 -8.51
CA LEU A 406 0.45 -4.83 -8.96
C LEU A 406 -0.50 -4.86 -10.17
N HIS A 407 -1.46 -3.93 -10.24
CA HIS A 407 -2.51 -3.82 -11.26
C HIS A 407 -3.51 -4.99 -11.35
N THR A 408 -3.10 -6.23 -11.06
CA THR A 408 -3.94 -7.43 -11.11
C THR A 408 -3.53 -8.45 -10.06
N SER A 409 -4.51 -9.23 -9.59
CA SER A 409 -4.32 -10.36 -8.68
C SER A 409 -3.77 -11.61 -9.38
N ALA A 410 -3.69 -11.61 -10.72
CA ALA A 410 -3.22 -12.75 -11.51
C ALA A 410 -1.69 -12.87 -11.59
N ASN A 411 -0.97 -11.97 -10.91
CA ASN A 411 0.49 -11.99 -10.88
C ASN A 411 1.02 -13.17 -10.04
N ASP A 412 2.18 -13.69 -10.42
CA ASP A 412 2.91 -14.65 -9.60
C ASP A 412 3.70 -13.94 -8.47
N LEU A 413 4.19 -14.72 -7.51
CA LEU A 413 4.87 -14.20 -6.33
C LEU A 413 6.16 -13.43 -6.65
N LEU A 414 6.84 -13.77 -7.74
CA LEU A 414 8.06 -13.07 -8.16
C LEU A 414 7.74 -11.63 -8.59
N VAL A 415 6.68 -11.45 -9.38
CA VAL A 415 6.20 -10.10 -9.73
C VAL A 415 5.75 -9.34 -8.48
N VAL A 416 5.11 -10.02 -7.53
CA VAL A 416 4.70 -9.38 -6.27
C VAL A 416 5.91 -8.91 -5.46
N LEU A 417 6.94 -9.74 -5.33
CA LEU A 417 8.15 -9.42 -4.57
C LEU A 417 8.97 -8.27 -5.16
N THR A 418 9.18 -8.27 -6.47
CA THR A 418 9.83 -7.13 -7.15
C THR A 418 9.02 -5.84 -7.01
N THR A 419 7.68 -5.95 -6.86
CA THR A 419 6.83 -4.80 -6.60
C THR A 419 6.99 -4.29 -5.17
N PHE A 420 7.04 -5.18 -4.18
CA PHE A 420 7.36 -4.82 -2.80
C PHE A 420 8.69 -4.09 -2.68
N GLU A 421 9.75 -4.57 -3.36
CA GLU A 421 11.06 -3.92 -3.35
C GLU A 421 10.97 -2.45 -3.78
N ARG A 422 10.29 -2.19 -4.90
CA ARG A 422 10.08 -0.82 -5.41
C ARG A 422 9.30 0.03 -4.41
N VAL A 423 8.23 -0.51 -3.83
CA VAL A 423 7.40 0.20 -2.85
C VAL A 423 8.19 0.54 -1.59
N ILE A 424 8.95 -0.41 -1.05
CA ILE A 424 9.80 -0.24 0.14
C ILE A 424 10.84 0.85 -0.11
N ASN A 425 11.58 0.77 -1.22
CA ASN A 425 12.63 1.73 -1.53
C ASN A 425 12.07 3.14 -1.79
N ARG A 426 10.89 3.24 -2.41
CA ARG A 426 10.17 4.52 -2.58
C ARG A 426 9.75 5.11 -1.24
N GLN A 427 9.16 4.32 -0.35
CA GLN A 427 8.75 4.79 0.98
C GLN A 427 9.95 5.26 1.79
N TYR A 428 11.03 4.47 1.82
CA TYR A 428 12.26 4.81 2.51
C TYR A 428 12.81 6.17 2.05
N THR A 429 12.91 6.38 0.73
CA THR A 429 13.42 7.63 0.16
C THR A 429 12.55 8.82 0.56
N ASN A 430 11.23 8.66 0.50
CA ASN A 430 10.29 9.72 0.88
C ASN A 430 10.39 10.06 2.38
N ILE A 431 10.44 9.06 3.24
CA ILE A 431 10.54 9.25 4.70
C ILE A 431 11.85 9.96 5.05
N ARG A 432 12.97 9.54 4.45
CA ARG A 432 14.28 10.19 4.63
C ARG A 432 14.23 11.66 4.23
N HIS A 433 13.59 11.97 3.10
CA HIS A 433 13.41 13.34 2.65
C HIS A 433 12.54 14.16 3.62
N THR A 434 11.40 13.62 4.07
CA THR A 434 10.52 14.27 5.04
C THR A 434 11.25 14.57 6.34
N ILE A 435 11.93 13.59 6.93
CA ILE A 435 12.69 13.76 8.18
C ILE A 435 13.77 14.84 8.01
N ALA A 436 14.52 14.83 6.91
CA ALA A 436 15.53 15.84 6.63
C ALA A 436 14.93 17.26 6.49
N SER A 437 13.76 17.37 5.86
CA SER A 437 13.05 18.64 5.69
C SER A 437 12.54 19.20 7.03
N GLU A 438 12.00 18.34 7.91
CA GLU A 438 11.54 18.73 9.25
C GLU A 438 12.69 19.14 10.16
N GLN A 439 13.83 18.45 10.09
CA GLN A 439 15.03 18.81 10.84
C GLN A 439 15.56 20.19 10.42
N LYS A 440 15.57 20.49 9.11
CA LYS A 440 15.92 21.83 8.61
C LYS A 440 14.91 22.89 9.08
N GLY A 441 13.62 22.58 9.03
CA GLY A 441 12.56 23.48 9.51
C GLY A 441 12.70 23.84 10.99
N LYS A 442 12.94 22.84 11.85
CA LYS A 442 13.18 23.05 13.29
C LYS A 442 14.45 23.86 13.53
N THR A 443 15.53 23.57 12.82
CA THR A 443 16.80 24.33 12.94
C THR A 443 16.59 25.79 12.58
N ASN A 444 15.86 26.07 11.49
CA ASN A 444 15.53 27.44 11.07
C ASN A 444 14.60 28.15 12.07
N GLN A 445 13.65 27.44 12.69
CA GLN A 445 12.81 28.01 13.75
C GLN A 445 13.63 28.35 15.00
N LEU A 446 14.52 27.46 15.45
CA LEU A 446 15.42 27.72 16.57
C LEU A 446 16.36 28.90 16.29
N SER A 447 16.95 28.99 15.08
CA SER A 447 17.80 30.12 14.70
C SER A 447 17.04 31.44 14.61
N ASN A 448 15.78 31.41 14.16
CA ASN A 448 14.94 32.61 14.10
C ASN A 448 14.49 33.05 15.50
N GLN A 449 14.25 32.11 16.43
CA GLN A 449 13.93 32.41 17.82
C GLN A 449 15.14 32.98 18.58
N THR A 450 16.35 32.45 18.37
CA THR A 450 17.58 33.03 18.95
C THR A 450 17.90 34.41 18.35
N ALA A 451 17.76 34.59 17.04
CA ALA A 451 17.94 35.89 16.40
C ALA A 451 16.89 36.93 16.88
N ALA A 452 15.64 36.51 17.13
CA ALA A 452 14.61 37.37 17.68
C ALA A 452 14.85 37.71 19.17
N ALA A 453 15.44 36.80 19.95
CA ALA A 453 15.84 37.04 21.33
C ALA A 453 17.02 38.03 21.43
N ASP A 454 18.01 37.92 20.53
CA ASP A 454 19.14 38.86 20.49
C ASP A 454 18.74 40.27 20.01
N ARG A 455 17.72 40.39 19.13
CA ARG A 455 17.16 41.70 18.74
C ARG A 455 16.34 42.39 19.84
N LYS A 456 15.96 41.66 20.90
CA LYS A 456 15.20 42.19 22.05
C LYS A 456 16.09 42.58 23.24
N LYS A 457 17.41 42.42 23.16
CA LYS A 457 18.33 42.96 24.19
C LYS A 457 18.42 44.49 24.03
N PRO A 458 18.25 45.28 25.11
CA PRO A 458 18.41 46.73 25.04
C PRO A 458 19.88 47.07 24.74
N PRO A 459 20.17 48.23 24.10
CA PRO A 459 21.53 48.64 23.84
C PRO A 459 22.25 48.83 25.18
N VAL A 460 23.39 48.15 25.35
CA VAL A 460 24.28 48.38 26.48
C VAL A 460 24.77 49.82 26.39
N SER A 461 24.36 50.66 27.33
CA SER A 461 24.90 52.01 27.47
C SER A 461 26.37 51.92 27.86
N HIS A 462 27.25 52.45 27.01
CA HIS A 462 28.64 52.72 27.38
C HIS A 462 28.64 53.77 28.49
N VAL A 463 28.89 53.33 29.73
CA VAL A 463 29.37 54.21 30.79
C VAL A 463 30.88 54.08 30.84
N SER A 464 31.55 55.11 30.33
CA SER A 464 32.96 55.39 30.54
C SER A 464 33.22 55.66 32.02
N THR A 465 34.00 54.80 32.67
CA THR A 465 34.71 55.16 33.91
C THR A 465 36.18 54.82 33.73
N LEU A 466 37.00 55.88 33.81
CA LEU A 466 38.45 55.86 33.76
C LEU A 466 39.02 55.63 35.16
N SER A 467 40.02 54.74 35.21
CA SER A 467 41.18 54.72 36.12
C SER A 467 40.99 54.18 37.55
N SER A 468 41.61 53.03 37.83
CA SER A 468 42.89 53.03 38.56
C SER A 468 43.62 51.68 38.45
N ASN A 469 44.87 51.76 38.03
CA ASN A 469 45.84 50.66 38.02
C ASN A 469 46.28 50.35 39.46
N THR A 470 46.25 49.07 39.87
CA THR A 470 47.35 48.47 40.63
C THR A 470 47.40 46.96 40.39
N LYS A 471 48.63 46.47 40.25
CA LYS A 471 49.06 45.13 39.83
C LYS A 471 48.71 44.07 40.87
N THR A 472 48.49 42.81 40.45
CA THR A 472 49.23 41.62 40.94
C THR A 472 48.83 40.31 40.25
N HIS A 473 49.86 39.67 39.68
CA HIS A 473 50.13 38.25 39.43
C HIS A 473 49.02 37.19 39.29
N THR A 474 48.91 36.75 38.04
CA THR A 474 48.77 35.38 37.48
C THR A 474 48.69 34.15 38.43
N LYS A 475 47.49 33.56 38.44
CA LYS A 475 47.09 32.14 38.31
C LYS A 475 47.99 31.00 38.84
N ALA A 476 47.48 30.40 39.92
CA ALA A 476 47.49 28.99 40.30
C ALA A 476 46.89 28.08 39.18
N SER A 477 47.59 27.04 38.72
CA SER A 477 47.53 25.61 39.11
C SER A 477 46.27 24.82 38.72
N ASN A 478 46.47 23.91 37.75
CA ASN A 478 46.04 22.51 37.62
C ASN A 478 44.79 21.98 38.36
N LEU A 479 44.03 21.13 37.63
CA LEU A 479 43.66 19.72 37.94
C LEU A 479 42.34 19.40 37.22
N SER A 480 42.36 18.70 36.08
CA SER A 480 42.32 17.24 35.94
C SER A 480 41.00 16.61 36.41
N PHE A 481 40.25 16.04 35.46
CA PHE A 481 39.20 15.07 35.70
C PHE A 481 39.81 13.66 35.88
N PRO A 482 39.54 12.93 36.98
CA PRO A 482 39.70 11.48 37.04
C PRO A 482 38.34 10.78 36.79
N ILE A 483 38.25 9.85 35.85
CA ILE A 483 38.41 8.37 36.00
C ILE A 483 37.23 7.72 36.75
N SER A 484 36.49 6.83 36.07
CA SER A 484 36.61 5.39 36.34
C SER A 484 36.00 4.52 35.23
N ASN A 485 36.89 3.91 34.44
CA ASN A 485 36.72 2.56 33.92
C ASN A 485 37.17 1.57 35.01
N GLY A 486 36.53 0.41 35.07
CA GLY A 486 36.91 -0.76 35.88
C GLY A 486 35.90 -1.89 35.62
N ILE A 487 35.98 -2.57 34.47
CA ILE A 487 36.71 -3.84 34.25
C ILE A 487 36.07 -5.01 35.01
N TYR A 488 35.42 -5.91 34.25
CA TYR A 488 35.73 -7.34 34.29
C TYR A 488 35.74 -7.88 32.86
N THR A 489 36.95 -8.14 32.35
CA THR A 489 37.22 -9.00 31.21
C THR A 489 37.42 -10.42 31.69
N HIS A 490 36.78 -11.41 31.07
CA HIS A 490 37.49 -12.50 30.39
C HIS A 490 36.56 -13.42 29.59
N SER A 491 36.95 -13.65 28.33
CA SER A 491 36.89 -14.91 27.56
C SER A 491 35.52 -15.61 27.47
N VAL A 492 34.90 -15.75 26.29
CA VAL A 492 35.26 -16.79 25.32
C VAL A 492 35.04 -16.31 23.87
N ARG A 493 36.07 -16.54 23.05
CA ARG A 493 36.13 -16.33 21.60
C ARG A 493 36.16 -17.73 20.96
N ARG A 494 35.15 -18.08 20.12
CA ARG A 494 34.97 -19.28 19.24
C ARG A 494 33.50 -19.74 19.35
N HIS A 495 32.65 -19.94 18.32
CA HIS A 495 32.80 -20.33 16.92
C HIS A 495 31.73 -19.65 16.05
N LEU A 496 32.15 -19.04 14.94
CA LEU A 496 31.33 -18.85 13.73
C LEU A 496 31.84 -19.85 12.70
N SER A 497 31.31 -21.07 12.71
CA SER A 497 31.45 -22.03 11.61
C SER A 497 30.50 -23.22 11.82
N THR A 498 29.25 -23.11 11.36
CA THR A 498 28.40 -24.21 10.84
C THR A 498 26.97 -23.71 10.66
N LEU A 499 26.68 -23.13 9.50
CA LEU A 499 25.31 -23.06 8.95
C LEU A 499 25.40 -23.26 7.43
N TYR A 500 25.80 -24.48 7.07
CA TYR A 500 25.51 -25.12 5.79
C TYR A 500 25.28 -26.59 6.10
N SER A 501 24.01 -26.98 6.16
CA SER A 501 23.47 -28.31 5.86
C SER A 501 21.97 -28.17 5.74
#